data_AF-A0A376LF27-F1
#
_entry.id   AF-A0A376LF27-F1
#
_cell.length_a   1.000
_cell.length_b   1.000
_cell.length_c   1.000
_cell.angle_alpha   90.00
_cell.angle_beta   90.00
_cell.angle_gamma   90.00
#
_symmetry.space_group_name_H-M   'P 1'
#
loop_
_entity.id
_entity.type
_entity.pdbx_description
1 polymer ?
#
loop_
_entity_poly.entity_id
_entity_poly.type
_entity_poly.pdbx_seq_one_letter_code
_entity_poly.pdbx_strand_id
1 'polypeptide(L)'
;MLDALTFDAGSTLTPDYMLMLDSRDITGNISDRLMSMTLTDNRGFEADQLDIELNDADGQVGLPVRGAVLTVYIGWKGFALVCKGKFTVDEVEHRGRAGCGYHPRPECRFSRDAQFPPGRLMA
;
A
#
# COMPACT_ATOMS: atom_id res chain seq x y z
N MET A 1 -13.92 14.83 24.85
CA MET A 1 -12.58 14.31 24.51
C MET A 1 -12.36 13.04 25.34
N LEU A 2 -12.96 11.93 24.90
CA LEU A 2 -12.92 10.65 25.60
C LEU A 2 -13.24 9.50 24.62
N ASP A 3 -12.56 9.45 23.49
CA ASP A 3 -12.87 8.50 22.40
C ASP A 3 -11.90 7.30 22.33
N ALA A 4 -10.89 7.24 23.21
CA ALA A 4 -9.82 6.24 23.14
C ALA A 4 -9.87 5.14 24.22
N LEU A 5 -10.79 5.22 25.19
CA LEU A 5 -10.83 4.29 26.34
C LEU A 5 -12.13 3.49 26.46
N THR A 6 -13.09 3.68 25.55
CA THR A 6 -14.36 2.93 25.51
C THR A 6 -14.30 1.79 24.49
N PHE A 7 -13.12 1.19 24.30
CA PHE A 7 -13.05 -0.12 23.69
C PHE A 7 -13.61 -1.11 24.72
N ASP A 8 -14.91 -1.38 24.62
CA ASP A 8 -15.52 -2.48 25.36
C ASP A 8 -14.65 -3.72 25.12
N ALA A 9 -14.19 -4.35 26.19
CA ALA A 9 -13.20 -5.40 26.16
C ALA A 9 -13.63 -6.65 25.34
N GLY A 10 -14.86 -6.66 24.81
CA GLY A 10 -15.38 -7.66 23.86
C GLY A 10 -15.57 -7.19 22.41
N SER A 11 -15.20 -5.94 22.04
CA SER A 11 -15.38 -5.42 20.68
C SER A 11 -14.29 -5.95 19.72
N THR A 12 -14.71 -6.64 18.64
CA THR A 12 -13.79 -7.10 17.59
C THR A 12 -13.35 -5.91 16.72
N LEU A 13 -12.17 -5.37 17.01
CA LEU A 13 -11.56 -4.34 16.19
C LEU A 13 -11.08 -4.94 14.87
N THR A 14 -11.78 -4.59 13.79
CA THR A 14 -11.38 -4.99 12.43
C THR A 14 -10.53 -3.87 11.84
N PRO A 15 -9.27 -4.13 11.46
CA PRO A 15 -8.45 -3.14 10.78
C PRO A 15 -9.08 -2.78 9.44
N ASP A 16 -8.94 -1.53 9.04
CA ASP A 16 -9.49 -0.99 7.80
C ASP A 16 -8.47 -0.07 7.13
N TYR A 17 -8.56 0.06 5.81
CA TYR A 17 -7.61 0.82 5.01
C TYR A 17 -8.27 1.45 3.78
N MET A 18 -7.63 2.48 3.24
CA MET A 18 -8.01 3.07 1.96
C MET A 18 -6.74 3.39 1.17
N LEU A 19 -6.76 3.06 -0.11
CA LEU A 19 -5.66 3.29 -1.05
C LEU A 19 -6.15 4.16 -2.20
N MET A 20 -5.46 5.28 -2.41
CA MET A 20 -5.74 6.18 -3.53
C MET A 20 -4.56 6.18 -4.49
N LEU A 21 -4.78 5.76 -5.74
CA LEU A 21 -3.79 5.84 -6.82
C LEU A 21 -4.09 7.07 -7.69
N ASP A 22 -3.15 8.01 -7.78
CA ASP A 22 -3.31 9.26 -8.54
C ASP A 22 -4.64 9.99 -8.24
N SER A 23 -5.01 10.03 -6.96
CA SER A 23 -6.26 10.61 -6.42
C SER A 23 -7.55 9.84 -6.76
N ARG A 24 -7.46 8.62 -7.30
CA ARG A 24 -8.59 7.71 -7.49
C ARG A 24 -8.59 6.65 -6.41
N ASP A 25 -9.72 6.45 -5.75
CA ASP A 25 -9.88 5.36 -4.79
C ASP A 25 -9.86 4.02 -5.54
N ILE A 26 -8.88 3.18 -5.19
CA ILE A 26 -8.72 1.83 -5.75
C ILE A 26 -9.04 0.74 -4.73
N THR A 27 -9.42 1.12 -3.50
CA THR A 27 -9.60 0.20 -2.37
C THR A 27 -10.52 -0.95 -2.75
N GLY A 28 -11.68 -0.67 -3.34
CA GLY A 28 -12.64 -1.69 -3.78
C GLY A 28 -12.10 -2.65 -4.85
N ASN A 29 -11.20 -2.18 -5.72
CA ASN A 29 -10.65 -3.00 -6.81
C ASN A 29 -9.60 -4.01 -6.31
N ILE A 30 -8.89 -3.66 -5.24
CA ILE A 30 -7.81 -4.50 -4.69
C ILE A 30 -8.22 -5.23 -3.41
N SER A 31 -9.36 -4.88 -2.79
CA SER A 31 -9.78 -5.45 -1.50
C SER A 31 -9.88 -6.96 -1.51
N ASP A 32 -10.48 -7.54 -2.55
CA ASP A 32 -10.65 -8.99 -2.67
C ASP A 32 -9.34 -9.73 -2.98
N ARG A 33 -8.30 -8.98 -3.34
CA ARG A 33 -7.00 -9.50 -3.77
C ARG A 33 -5.89 -9.20 -2.79
N LEU A 34 -6.10 -8.28 -1.85
CA LEU A 34 -5.08 -7.89 -0.89
C LEU A 34 -4.76 -9.07 0.03
N MET A 35 -3.55 -9.61 -0.10
CA MET A 35 -3.05 -10.67 0.76
C MET A 35 -2.41 -10.09 2.02
N SER A 36 -1.57 -9.07 1.87
CA SER A 36 -0.90 -8.40 2.97
C SER A 36 -0.57 -6.95 2.61
N MET A 37 -0.50 -6.10 3.63
CA MET A 37 0.03 -4.74 3.51
C MET A 37 0.91 -4.45 4.71
N THR A 38 2.16 -4.06 4.46
CA THR A 38 3.14 -3.73 5.49
C THR A 38 3.60 -2.29 5.30
N LEU A 39 3.49 -1.48 6.36
CA LEU A 39 4.01 -0.12 6.40
C LEU A 39 5.17 -0.05 7.39
N THR A 40 6.35 0.29 6.89
CA THR A 40 7.58 0.47 7.68
C THR A 40 7.91 1.95 7.72
N ASP A 41 7.74 2.56 8.89
CA ASP A 41 8.16 3.94 9.17
C ASP A 41 9.66 3.93 9.48
N ASN A 42 10.45 4.53 8.61
CA ASN A 42 11.90 4.59 8.75
C ASN A 42 12.30 5.95 9.30
N ARG A 43 13.25 5.96 10.24
CA ARG A 43 13.74 7.20 10.86
C ARG A 43 15.10 7.57 10.28
N GLY A 44 15.36 8.87 10.18
CA GLY A 44 16.65 9.39 9.71
C GLY A 44 16.61 9.71 8.22
N PHE A 45 17.57 9.19 7.46
CA PHE A 45 17.72 9.48 6.02
C PHE A 45 17.09 8.42 5.11
N GLU A 46 16.42 7.42 5.70
CA GLU A 46 15.75 6.35 4.97
C GLU A 46 14.28 6.70 4.73
N ALA A 47 13.81 6.43 3.52
CA ALA A 47 12.42 6.57 3.12
C ALA A 47 11.52 5.57 3.85
N ASP A 48 10.29 5.97 4.20
CA ASP A 48 9.26 5.02 4.61
C ASP A 48 8.98 4.03 3.47
N GLN A 49 8.69 2.79 3.83
CA GLN A 49 8.42 1.72 2.88
C GLN A 49 7.01 1.17 3.07
N LEU A 50 6.30 0.95 1.96
CA LEU A 50 5.00 0.32 1.90
C LEU A 50 5.09 -0.89 0.97
N ASP A 51 4.89 -2.08 1.50
CA ASP A 51 4.83 -3.32 0.73
C ASP A 51 3.37 -3.78 0.65
N ILE A 52 2.90 -4.12 -0.55
CA ILE A 52 1.55 -4.63 -0.80
C ILE A 52 1.66 -5.93 -1.60
N GLU A 53 1.13 -7.01 -1.03
CA GLU A 53 1.01 -8.29 -1.73
C GLU A 53 -0.43 -8.45 -2.24
N LEU A 54 -0.56 -8.70 -3.55
CA LEU A 54 -1.86 -8.92 -4.18
C LEU A 54 -1.95 -10.36 -4.69
N ASN A 55 -3.17 -10.86 -4.82
CA ASN A 55 -3.46 -12.12 -5.49
C ASN A 55 -3.79 -11.88 -6.97
N ASP A 56 -2.97 -12.43 -7.86
CA ASP A 56 -3.14 -12.37 -9.33
C ASP A 56 -3.24 -13.77 -9.94
N ALA A 57 -3.89 -14.70 -9.24
CA ALA A 57 -4.11 -16.06 -9.73
C ALA A 57 -4.87 -16.11 -11.08
N ASP A 58 -5.61 -15.06 -11.44
CA ASP A 58 -6.40 -14.94 -12.67
C ASP A 58 -5.80 -13.98 -13.71
N GLY A 59 -4.62 -13.39 -13.43
CA GLY A 59 -3.94 -12.46 -14.35
C GLY A 59 -4.67 -11.14 -14.58
N GLN A 60 -5.61 -10.78 -13.71
CA GLN A 60 -6.44 -9.57 -13.85
C GLN A 60 -5.93 -8.39 -13.01
N VAL A 61 -4.82 -8.53 -12.28
CA VAL A 61 -4.26 -7.42 -11.50
C VAL A 61 -3.55 -6.44 -12.44
N GLY A 62 -4.21 -5.32 -12.69
CA GLY A 62 -3.59 -4.17 -13.32
C GLY A 62 -2.54 -3.56 -12.40
N LEU A 63 -1.28 -3.84 -12.70
CA LEU A 63 -0.15 -3.25 -11.96
C LEU A 63 -0.03 -1.76 -12.29
N PRO A 64 0.14 -0.88 -11.29
CA PRO A 64 0.31 0.55 -11.54
C PRO A 64 1.62 0.80 -12.29
N VAL A 65 1.65 1.88 -13.06
CA VAL A 65 2.90 2.32 -13.71
C VAL A 65 3.91 2.74 -12.64
N ARG A 66 5.19 2.42 -12.87
CA ARG A 66 6.28 2.96 -12.05
C ARG A 66 6.19 4.50 -12.04
N GLY A 67 6.36 5.09 -10.86
CA GLY A 67 6.21 6.52 -10.65
C GLY A 67 4.79 7.01 -10.33
N ALA A 68 3.77 6.13 -10.36
CA ALA A 68 2.45 6.51 -9.87
C ALA A 68 2.47 6.81 -8.36
N VAL A 69 1.58 7.67 -7.89
CA VAL A 69 1.55 8.08 -6.49
C VAL A 69 0.38 7.43 -5.77
N LEU A 70 0.69 6.68 -4.71
CA LEU A 70 -0.25 6.05 -3.80
C LEU A 70 -0.37 6.84 -2.51
N THR A 71 -1.59 7.19 -2.12
CA THR A 71 -1.88 7.74 -0.79
C THR A 71 -2.51 6.65 0.07
N VAL A 72 -1.93 6.42 1.25
CA VAL A 72 -2.33 5.33 2.16
C VAL A 72 -3.06 5.91 3.37
N TYR A 73 -4.18 5.30 3.71
CA TYR A 73 -4.92 5.56 4.93
C TYR A 73 -5.14 4.24 5.67
N ILE A 74 -4.94 4.24 6.99
CA ILE A 74 -5.10 3.05 7.84
C ILE A 74 -5.87 3.44 9.10
N GLY A 75 -6.75 2.57 9.57
CA GLY A 75 -7.49 2.77 10.81
C GLY A 75 -8.27 1.52 11.23
N TRP A 76 -9.37 1.78 11.92
CA TRP A 76 -10.30 0.75 12.38
C TRP A 76 -11.64 0.95 11.71
N LYS A 77 -12.30 -0.15 11.34
CA LYS A 77 -13.62 -0.12 10.73
C LYS A 77 -14.60 0.63 11.62
N GLY A 78 -15.33 1.58 11.04
CA GLY A 78 -16.28 2.43 11.77
C GLY A 78 -15.68 3.70 12.38
N PHE A 79 -14.37 3.94 12.21
CA PHE A 79 -13.68 5.14 12.65
C PHE A 79 -13.06 5.89 11.46
N ALA A 80 -12.65 7.14 11.69
CA ALA A 80 -11.91 7.91 10.68
C ALA A 80 -10.55 7.25 10.41
N LEU A 81 -10.25 6.98 9.14
CA LEU A 81 -8.95 6.48 8.71
C LEU A 81 -7.88 7.59 8.82
N VAL A 82 -6.67 7.21 9.25
CA VAL A 82 -5.55 8.14 9.41
C VAL A 82 -4.68 8.10 8.16
N CYS A 83 -4.45 9.26 7.55
CA CYS A 83 -3.53 9.40 6.42
C CYS A 83 -2.09 9.11 6.88
N LYS A 84 -1.44 8.14 6.24
CA LYS A 84 -0.05 7.75 6.49
C LYS A 84 0.94 8.44 5.56
N GLY A 85 0.47 8.99 4.45
CA GLY A 85 1.29 9.75 3.51
C GLY A 85 1.14 9.28 2.08
N LYS A 86 2.03 9.79 1.23
CA LYS A 86 2.12 9.48 -0.19
C LYS A 86 3.38 8.66 -0.45
N PHE A 87 3.25 7.62 -1.26
CA PHE A 87 4.30 6.69 -1.65
C PHE A 87 4.35 6.64 -3.17
N THR A 88 5.54 6.63 -3.73
CA THR A 88 5.76 6.51 -5.17
C THR A 88 6.01 5.04 -5.49
N VAL A 89 5.43 4.56 -6.58
CA VAL A 89 5.74 3.20 -7.07
C VAL A 89 7.15 3.18 -7.60
N ASP A 90 8.09 2.58 -6.87
CA ASP A 90 9.43 2.34 -7.40
C ASP A 90 9.49 0.97 -8.10
N GLU A 91 8.96 -0.07 -7.46
CA GLU A 91 9.17 -1.45 -7.90
C GLU A 91 7.86 -2.23 -7.97
N VAL A 92 7.69 -2.94 -9.07
CA VAL A 92 6.57 -3.82 -9.31
C VAL A 92 7.14 -5.18 -9.71
N GLU A 93 7.03 -6.17 -8.84
CA GLU A 93 7.48 -7.53 -9.12
C GLU A 93 6.28 -8.45 -9.38
N HIS A 94 6.28 -9.13 -10.51
CA HIS A 94 5.41 -10.27 -10.75
C HIS A 94 6.24 -11.56 -10.66
N ARG A 95 6.14 -12.29 -9.55
CA ARG A 95 6.83 -13.57 -9.42
C ARG A 95 5.98 -14.68 -10.03
N GLY A 96 6.28 -14.97 -11.30
CA GLY A 96 5.75 -16.10 -12.05
C GLY A 96 6.83 -16.70 -12.95
N ARG A 97 7.30 -17.92 -12.64
CA ARG A 97 8.15 -18.67 -13.56
C ARG A 97 7.25 -19.27 -14.64
N ALA A 98 7.49 -18.93 -15.91
CA ALA A 98 6.92 -19.67 -17.01
C ALA A 98 7.43 -21.12 -16.95
N GLY A 99 6.57 -22.05 -16.53
CA GLY A 99 6.84 -23.48 -16.55
C GLY A 99 6.66 -24.15 -15.19
N CYS A 100 5.64 -25.02 -15.15
CA CYS A 100 5.14 -25.83 -14.04
C CYS A 100 4.24 -25.09 -13.04
N GLY A 101 2.96 -25.46 -13.08
CA GLY A 101 1.88 -24.83 -12.33
C GLY A 101 2.14 -24.79 -10.83
N TYR A 102 2.18 -23.57 -10.30
CA TYR A 102 1.75 -23.19 -8.96
C TYR A 102 1.46 -21.67 -9.00
N HIS A 103 0.46 -21.24 -8.24
CA HIS A 103 -0.14 -19.89 -8.25
C HIS A 103 0.88 -18.73 -8.27
N PRO A 104 0.75 -17.74 -9.20
CA PRO A 104 1.58 -16.54 -9.18
C PRO A 104 1.20 -15.62 -8.00
N ARG A 105 2.21 -15.01 -7.38
CA ARG A 105 2.04 -13.96 -6.36
C ARG A 105 2.72 -12.68 -6.84
N PRO A 106 1.99 -11.61 -7.16
CA PRO A 106 2.59 -10.30 -7.38
C PRO A 106 2.88 -9.60 -6.04
N GLU A 107 4.10 -9.10 -5.92
CA GLU A 107 4.56 -8.27 -4.82
C GLU A 107 4.79 -6.86 -5.39
N CYS A 108 4.07 -5.87 -4.88
CA CYS A 108 4.28 -4.47 -5.25
C CYS A 108 4.95 -3.76 -4.08
N ARG A 109 6.12 -3.15 -4.34
CA ARG A 109 6.85 -2.38 -3.34
C ARG A 109 6.78 -0.90 -3.68
N PHE A 110 6.31 -0.13 -2.72
CA PHE A 110 6.18 1.33 -2.79
C PHE A 110 7.13 1.96 -1.80
N SER A 111 7.90 2.95 -2.25
CA SER A 111 8.78 3.73 -1.39
C SER A 111 8.24 5.15 -1.30
N ARG A 112 8.26 5.74 -0.11
CA ARG A 112 7.98 7.16 0.05
C ARG A 112 9.24 7.91 -0.32
N ASP A 113 9.27 8.54 -1.49
CA ASP A 113 10.42 9.31 -1.95
C ASP A 113 10.96 10.19 -0.81
N ALA A 114 12.15 9.84 -0.31
CA ALA A 114 12.97 10.72 0.49
C ALA A 114 13.50 11.81 -0.47
N GLN A 115 12.63 12.75 -0.83
CA GLN A 115 12.98 14.05 -1.38
C GLN A 115 14.15 14.04 -2.37
N PHE A 116 13.98 13.53 -3.59
CA PHE A 116 14.72 14.14 -4.70
C PHE A 116 13.93 15.38 -5.16
N PRO A 117 14.47 16.60 -4.99
CA PRO A 117 13.83 17.78 -5.54
C PRO A 117 13.73 17.63 -7.07
N PRO A 118 12.60 18.01 -7.69
CA PRO A 118 12.50 18.06 -9.14
C PRO A 118 13.42 19.19 -9.63
N GLY A 119 14.59 18.82 -10.16
CA GLY A 119 15.49 19.75 -10.82
C GLY A 119 16.91 19.74 -10.27
N ARG A 120 17.69 18.73 -10.65
CA ARG A 120 19.12 18.96 -10.94
C ARG A 120 19.57 18.07 -12.08
N LEU A 121 19.20 18.47 -13.30
CA LEU A 121 20.00 18.16 -14.48
C LEU A 121 21.23 19.08 -14.46
N MET A 122 22.41 18.50 -14.70
CA MET A 122 23.66 19.14 -15.13
C MET A 122 24.33 20.17 -14.20
N ALA A 123 25.39 19.74 -13.53
CA ALA A 123 26.74 20.34 -13.58
C ALA A 123 27.73 19.40 -12.88
#